data_AF-A0A838SDU2-F1
#
_entry.id   AF-A0A838SDU2-F1
#
_cell.length_a   1.000
_cell.length_b   1.000
_cell.length_c   1.000
_cell.angle_alpha   90.00
_cell.angle_beta   90.00
_cell.angle_gamma   90.00
#
_symmetry.space_group_name_H-M   'P 1'
#
loop_
_entity.id
_entity.type
_entity.pdbx_description
1 polymer ?
#
loop_
_entity_poly.entity_id
_entity_poly.type
_entity_poly.pdbx_seq_one_letter_code
_entity_poly.pdbx_strand_id
1 'polypeptide(L)'
;MIFQLDLSVADLLLLLPEIFLTLWLSLLLSLDFSLKRMTHQQLAYLSIAGMAVTGLILLGFDQAGTTGALFKNMFVLDRMAIVFKLIIVGATVLVLFMSMDYVQDFKFFRGEYYVMVVMSALGMMFMVSSND
;
A
#
# COMPACT_ATOMS: atom_id res chain seq x y z
N MET A 1 5.81 34.60 5.03
CA MET A 1 5.91 33.29 5.68
C MET A 1 6.68 32.39 4.72
N ILE A 2 7.99 32.28 4.91
CA ILE A 2 8.86 31.51 4.01
C ILE A 2 8.62 30.05 4.33
N PHE A 3 8.09 29.29 3.37
CA PHE A 3 7.89 27.85 3.48
C PHE A 3 9.27 27.16 3.49
N GLN A 4 9.87 27.03 4.67
CA GLN A 4 11.03 26.16 4.87
C GLN A 4 10.53 24.72 4.91
N LEU A 5 10.55 24.07 3.75
CA LEU A 5 10.43 22.62 3.63
C LEU A 5 11.79 22.03 3.97
N ASP A 6 12.06 21.81 5.26
CA ASP A 6 13.20 21.00 5.70
C ASP A 6 12.91 19.54 5.37
N LEU A 7 13.05 19.19 4.08
CA LEU A 7 12.94 17.82 3.59
C LEU A 7 14.27 17.12 3.86
N SER A 8 14.48 16.64 5.09
CA SER A 8 15.60 15.75 5.36
C SER A 8 15.32 14.39 4.73
N VAL A 9 16.36 13.71 4.24
CA VAL A 9 16.27 12.33 3.73
C VAL A 9 15.72 11.39 4.82
N ALA A 10 15.95 11.75 6.09
CA ALA A 10 15.41 11.05 7.25
C ALA A 10 13.86 11.15 7.34
N ASP A 11 13.27 12.26 6.94
CA ASP A 11 11.81 12.44 6.99
C ASP A 11 11.14 11.70 5.83
N LEU A 12 11.80 11.62 4.67
CA LEU A 12 11.31 10.84 3.53
C LEU A 12 11.22 9.33 3.84
N LEU A 13 12.02 8.82 4.78
CA LEU A 13 11.94 7.44 5.24
C LEU A 13 10.58 7.11 5.85
N LEU A 14 9.89 8.06 6.48
CA LEU A 14 8.55 7.84 7.07
C LEU A 14 7.49 7.50 6.01
N LEU A 15 7.68 8.00 4.78
CA LEU A 15 6.82 7.79 3.60
C LEU A 15 7.21 6.53 2.79
N LEU A 16 8.29 5.85 3.17
CA LEU A 16 8.83 4.69 2.45
C LEU A 16 7.80 3.57 2.18
N PRO A 17 6.97 3.13 3.14
CA PRO A 17 5.98 2.08 2.85
C PRO A 17 4.96 2.50 1.79
N GLU A 18 4.57 3.77 1.76
CA GLU A 18 3.62 4.32 0.80
C GLU A 18 4.25 4.50 -0.58
N ILE A 19 5.47 5.04 -0.65
CA ILE A 19 6.22 5.16 -1.91
C ILE A 19 6.44 3.78 -2.53
N PHE A 20 6.83 2.80 -1.71
CA PHE A 20 7.01 1.43 -2.18
C PHE A 20 5.72 0.82 -2.72
N LEU A 21 4.60 0.95 -1.98
CA LEU A 21 3.30 0.42 -2.42
C LEU A 21 2.83 1.11 -3.71
N THR A 22 3.04 2.42 -3.83
CA THR A 22 2.70 3.19 -5.04
C THR A 22 3.50 2.74 -6.26
N LEU A 23 4.82 2.53 -6.09
CA LEU A 23 5.68 1.98 -7.15
C LEU A 23 5.24 0.56 -7.54
N TRP A 24 4.94 -0.28 -6.55
CA TRP A 24 4.45 -1.64 -6.79
C TRP A 24 3.12 -1.66 -7.55
N LEU A 25 2.20 -0.74 -7.20
CA LEU A 25 0.91 -0.58 -7.85
C LEU A 25 1.07 -0.12 -9.30
N SER A 26 1.97 0.82 -9.57
CA SER A 26 2.29 1.27 -10.92
C SER A 26 2.88 0.14 -11.78
N LEU A 27 3.75 -0.68 -11.19
CA LEU A 27 4.27 -1.88 -11.86
C LEU A 27 3.17 -2.91 -12.14
N LEU A 28 2.29 -3.18 -11.16
CA LEU A 28 1.13 -4.05 -11.34
C LEU A 28 0.25 -3.59 -12.50
N LEU A 29 -0.06 -2.29 -12.57
CA LEU A 29 -0.83 -1.69 -13.66
C LEU A 29 -0.16 -1.85 -15.02
N SER A 30 1.15 -1.57 -15.10
CA SER A 30 1.92 -1.74 -16.34
C SER A 30 1.96 -3.20 -16.80
N LEU A 31 2.08 -4.15 -15.85
CA LEU A 31 2.05 -5.59 -16.16
C LEU A 31 0.67 -6.05 -16.60
N ASP A 32 -0.40 -5.59 -15.94
CA ASP A 32 -1.79 -5.89 -16.34
C ASP A 32 -2.07 -5.39 -17.77
N PHE A 33 -1.71 -4.13 -18.05
CA PHE A 33 -1.91 -3.53 -19.37
C PHE A 33 -1.07 -4.21 -20.47
N SER A 34 0.18 -4.59 -20.17
CA SER A 34 1.10 -5.12 -21.18
C SER A 34 0.93 -6.62 -21.46
N LEU A 35 0.38 -7.40 -20.52
CA LEU A 35 0.32 -8.86 -20.63
C LEU A 35 -1.12 -9.36 -20.70
N LYS A 36 -1.70 -9.30 -21.90
CA LYS A 36 -2.96 -9.98 -22.30
C LYS A 36 -2.95 -11.53 -22.10
N ARG A 37 -1.87 -12.11 -21.56
CA ARG A 37 -1.59 -13.56 -21.47
C ARG A 37 -1.06 -14.06 -20.11
N MET A 38 -0.82 -13.22 -19.11
CA MET A 38 -0.42 -13.76 -17.80
C MET A 38 -1.61 -14.41 -17.10
N THR A 39 -1.36 -15.59 -16.53
CA THR A 39 -2.38 -16.40 -15.87
C THR A 39 -2.91 -15.61 -14.67
N HIS A 40 -4.23 -15.48 -14.54
CA HIS A 40 -4.89 -14.67 -13.50
C HIS A 40 -4.41 -14.95 -12.07
N GLN A 41 -3.92 -16.17 -11.82
CA GLN A 41 -3.31 -16.56 -10.55
C GLN A 41 -2.01 -15.78 -10.26
N GLN A 42 -1.19 -15.50 -11.27
CA GLN A 42 0.08 -14.79 -11.12
C GLN A 42 -0.10 -13.33 -10.71
N LEU A 43 -1.12 -12.63 -11.24
CA LEU A 43 -1.46 -11.27 -10.83
C LEU A 43 -1.93 -11.22 -9.38
N ALA A 44 -2.80 -12.15 -8.98
CA ALA A 44 -3.28 -12.24 -7.61
C ALA A 44 -2.14 -12.56 -6.62
N TYR A 45 -1.24 -13.50 -6.97
CA TYR A 45 -0.02 -13.76 -6.18
C TYR A 45 0.90 -12.54 -6.10
N LEU A 46 1.02 -11.75 -7.16
CA LEU A 46 1.87 -10.54 -7.20
C LEU A 46 1.28 -9.39 -6.36
N SER A 47 -0.04 -9.23 -6.34
CA SER A 47 -0.74 -8.28 -5.45
C SER A 47 -0.60 -8.68 -3.98
N ILE A 48 -0.76 -9.97 -3.66
CA ILE A 48 -0.56 -10.49 -2.30
C ILE A 48 0.91 -10.31 -1.88
N ALA A 49 1.86 -10.61 -2.77
CA ALA A 49 3.29 -10.41 -2.49
C ALA A 49 3.61 -8.93 -2.23
N GLY A 50 3.07 -8.01 -3.03
CA GLY A 50 3.22 -6.57 -2.81
C GLY A 50 2.75 -6.12 -1.44
N MET A 51 1.54 -6.54 -1.05
CA MET A 51 1.00 -6.20 0.26
C MET A 51 1.72 -6.89 1.42
N ALA A 52 2.18 -8.13 1.24
CA ALA A 52 3.00 -8.81 2.24
C ALA A 52 4.32 -8.06 2.46
N VAL A 53 4.98 -7.59 1.39
CA VAL A 53 6.20 -6.80 1.50
C VAL A 53 5.92 -5.45 2.18
N THR A 54 4.83 -4.75 1.84
CA THR A 54 4.44 -3.53 2.54
C THR A 54 4.18 -3.79 4.03
N GLY A 55 3.50 -4.89 4.36
CA GLY A 55 3.25 -5.32 5.75
C GLY A 55 4.56 -5.59 6.51
N LEU A 56 5.53 -6.25 5.88
CA LEU A 56 6.85 -6.48 6.47
C LEU A 56 7.63 -5.18 6.69
N ILE A 57 7.56 -4.24 5.75
CA ILE A 57 8.16 -2.91 5.90
C ILE A 57 7.53 -2.20 7.11
N LEU A 58 6.21 -2.23 7.23
CA LEU A 58 5.48 -1.65 8.38
C LEU A 58 5.89 -2.28 9.72
N LEU A 59 6.06 -3.59 9.79
CA LEU A 59 6.56 -4.28 10.99
C LEU A 59 8.01 -3.91 11.32
N GLY A 60 8.83 -3.63 10.31
CA GLY A 60 10.17 -3.07 10.49
C GLY A 60 10.14 -1.66 11.09
N PHE A 61 9.19 -0.82 10.66
CA PHE A 61 8.97 0.52 11.21
C PHE A 61 8.46 0.51 12.66
N ASP A 62 7.56 -0.41 13.03
CA ASP A 62 7.12 -0.57 14.42
C ASP A 62 8.28 -0.94 15.34
N GLN A 63 9.17 -1.85 14.91
CA GLN A 63 10.35 -2.23 15.68
C GLN A 63 11.42 -1.14 15.77
N ALA A 64 11.54 -0.31 14.72
CA ALA A 64 12.49 0.81 14.71
C ALA A 64 12.04 1.99 15.59
N GLY A 65 10.75 2.04 15.99
CA GLY A 65 10.22 3.14 16.80
C GLY A 65 10.28 4.50 16.09
N THR A 66 10.31 4.51 14.75
CA THR A 66 10.46 5.72 13.96
C THR A 66 9.15 6.51 13.97
N THR A 67 8.99 7.37 14.96
CA THR A 67 7.88 8.33 15.04
C THR A 67 8.33 9.68 14.52
N GLY A 68 7.54 10.28 13.63
CA GLY A 68 7.89 11.57 13.05
C GLY A 68 6.69 12.24 12.40
N ALA A 69 6.78 13.55 12.28
CA ALA A 69 5.77 14.37 11.63
C ALA A 69 6.39 15.06 10.41
N LEU A 70 5.75 14.85 9.28
CA LEU A 70 6.08 15.43 7.98
C LEU A 70 5.16 16.60 7.68
N PHE A 71 5.62 17.49 6.81
CA PHE A 71 4.85 18.63 6.29
C PHE A 71 4.17 19.43 7.41
N LYS A 72 4.94 19.86 8.42
CA LYS A 72 4.44 20.73 9.51
C LYS A 72 3.23 20.11 10.26
N ASN A 73 3.35 18.83 10.62
CA ASN A 73 2.30 18.01 11.25
C ASN A 73 1.11 17.61 10.35
N MET A 74 1.11 17.91 9.05
CA MET A 74 0.05 17.43 8.15
C MET A 74 0.04 15.92 7.96
N PHE A 75 1.22 15.29 8.07
CA PHE A 75 1.36 13.84 8.00
C PHE A 75 2.07 13.35 9.26
N VAL A 76 1.38 12.58 10.08
CA VAL A 76 1.93 12.08 11.34
C VAL A 76 2.02 10.56 11.27
N LEU A 77 3.24 10.04 11.43
CA LEU A 77 3.48 8.62 11.62
C LEU A 77 3.73 8.38 13.11
N ASP A 78 2.67 8.03 13.82
CA ASP A 78 2.72 7.60 15.21
C ASP A 78 2.39 6.10 15.31
N ARG A 79 2.67 5.49 16.46
CA ARG A 79 2.44 4.08 16.72
C ARG A 79 0.97 3.68 16.49
N MET A 80 0.03 4.57 16.79
CA MET A 80 -1.38 4.35 16.47
C MET A 80 -1.62 4.23 14.95
N ALA A 81 -1.03 5.13 14.15
CA ALA A 81 -1.15 5.10 12.70
C ALA A 81 -0.55 3.81 12.11
N ILE A 82 0.58 3.33 12.65
CA ILE A 82 1.20 2.06 12.25
C ILE A 82 0.26 0.87 12.50
N VAL A 83 -0.40 0.81 13.67
CA VAL A 83 -1.36 -0.25 13.98
C VAL A 83 -2.54 -0.23 13.02
N PHE A 84 -3.11 0.95 12.72
CA PHE A 84 -4.20 1.06 11.75
C PHE A 84 -3.79 0.65 10.33
N LYS A 85 -2.58 1.03 9.90
CA LYS A 85 -2.02 0.58 8.61
C LYS A 85 -1.88 -0.94 8.55
N LEU A 86 -1.44 -1.59 9.63
CA LEU A 86 -1.37 -3.05 9.71
C LEU A 86 -2.75 -3.70 9.60
N ILE A 87 -3.79 -3.13 10.24
CA ILE A 87 -5.17 -3.62 10.12
C ILE A 87 -5.65 -3.50 8.68
N ILE A 88 -5.40 -2.38 8.00
CA ILE A 88 -5.79 -2.17 6.60
C ILE A 88 -5.10 -3.20 5.69
N VAL A 89 -3.78 -3.39 5.84
CA VAL A 89 -3.03 -4.37 5.04
C VAL A 89 -3.58 -5.78 5.29
N GLY A 90 -3.80 -6.16 6.55
CA GLY A 90 -4.36 -7.47 6.92
C GLY A 90 -5.76 -7.69 6.33
N ALA A 91 -6.65 -6.70 6.45
CA ALA A 91 -8.00 -6.75 5.89
C ALA A 91 -7.96 -6.87 4.36
N THR A 92 -7.10 -6.10 3.70
CA THR A 92 -6.97 -6.14 2.24
C THR A 92 -6.45 -7.51 1.79
N VAL A 93 -5.50 -8.11 2.53
CA VAL A 93 -4.97 -9.46 2.20
C VAL A 93 -6.08 -10.50 2.31
N LEU A 94 -6.92 -10.44 3.35
CA LEU A 94 -8.09 -11.31 3.49
C LEU A 94 -9.08 -11.15 2.33
N VAL A 95 -9.35 -9.90 1.93
CA VAL A 95 -10.19 -9.60 0.77
C VAL A 95 -9.60 -10.17 -0.52
N LEU A 96 -8.29 -10.04 -0.74
CA LEU A 96 -7.61 -10.66 -1.89
C LEU A 96 -7.74 -12.19 -1.89
N PHE A 97 -7.55 -12.84 -0.74
CA PHE A 97 -7.70 -14.30 -0.60
C PHE A 97 -9.13 -14.75 -0.90
N MET A 98 -10.15 -14.07 -0.36
CA MET A 98 -11.55 -14.39 -0.63
C MET A 98 -11.90 -14.16 -2.11
N SER A 99 -11.33 -13.10 -2.70
CA SER A 99 -11.55 -12.77 -4.10
C SER A 99 -10.88 -13.76 -5.05
N MET A 100 -9.79 -14.43 -4.68
CA MET A 100 -9.18 -15.49 -5.50
C MET A 100 -10.15 -16.65 -5.81
N ASP A 101 -11.03 -17.01 -4.87
CA ASP A 101 -12.03 -18.05 -5.06
C ASP A 101 -13.23 -17.49 -5.84
N TYR A 102 -13.71 -16.30 -5.44
CA TYR A 102 -14.90 -15.67 -6.02
C TYR A 102 -14.73 -15.17 -7.46
N VAL A 103 -13.52 -14.74 -7.83
CA VAL A 103 -13.20 -14.23 -9.16
C VAL A 103 -13.07 -15.36 -10.18
N GLN A 104 -12.90 -16.62 -9.76
CA GLN A 104 -12.88 -17.76 -10.67
C GLN A 104 -14.23 -17.98 -11.38
N ASP A 105 -15.33 -17.54 -10.78
CA ASP A 105 -16.68 -17.69 -11.34
C ASP A 105 -17.09 -16.55 -12.32
N PHE A 106 -16.48 -15.36 -12.25
CA PHE A 106 -16.87 -14.20 -13.08
C PHE A 106 -16.02 -14.03 -14.34
N LYS A 107 -16.61 -14.10 -15.54
CA LYS A 107 -15.89 -14.14 -16.84
C LYS A 107 -15.19 -12.84 -17.32
N PHE A 108 -15.34 -11.70 -16.64
CA PHE A 108 -14.90 -10.40 -17.17
C PHE A 108 -14.04 -9.60 -16.17
N PHE A 109 -12.97 -8.96 -16.67
CA PHE A 109 -12.10 -7.96 -15.99
C PHE A 109 -11.51 -8.36 -14.62
N ARG A 110 -10.86 -9.54 -14.55
CA ARG A 110 -10.31 -10.11 -13.30
C ARG A 110 -9.04 -9.44 -12.77
N GLY A 111 -8.20 -8.89 -13.64
CA GLY A 111 -6.91 -8.27 -13.25
C GLY A 111 -7.10 -6.88 -12.62
N GLU A 112 -7.90 -6.05 -13.28
CA GLU A 112 -8.23 -4.68 -12.84
C GLU A 112 -8.86 -4.64 -11.44
N TYR A 113 -9.64 -5.67 -11.07
CA TYR A 113 -10.23 -5.78 -9.74
C TYR A 113 -9.14 -5.74 -8.64
N TYR A 114 -8.08 -6.54 -8.80
CA TYR A 114 -7.00 -6.60 -7.81
C TYR A 114 -6.26 -5.28 -7.69
N VAL A 115 -6.03 -4.60 -8.81
CA VAL A 115 -5.43 -3.26 -8.82
C VAL A 115 -6.31 -2.25 -8.08
N MET A 116 -7.62 -2.24 -8.34
CA MET A 116 -8.56 -1.31 -7.69
C MET A 116 -8.62 -1.51 -6.18
N VAL A 117 -8.56 -2.78 -5.72
CA VAL A 117 -8.52 -3.12 -4.28
C VAL A 117 -7.23 -2.60 -3.63
N VAL A 118 -6.07 -2.86 -4.25
CA VAL A 118 -4.78 -2.37 -3.72
C VAL A 118 -4.70 -0.83 -3.78
N MET A 119 -5.26 -0.20 -4.81
CA MET A 119 -5.34 1.27 -4.92
C MET A 119 -6.19 1.88 -3.81
N SER A 120 -7.31 1.23 -3.48
CA SER A 120 -8.17 1.64 -2.36
C SER A 120 -7.43 1.51 -1.02
N ALA A 121 -6.67 0.42 -0.84
CA ALA A 121 -5.84 0.22 0.35
C ALA A 121 -4.76 1.29 0.51
N LEU A 122 -4.08 1.64 -0.58
CA LEU A 122 -3.11 2.75 -0.63
C LEU A 122 -3.75 4.06 -0.13
N GLY A 123 -4.93 4.39 -0.65
CA GLY A 123 -5.67 5.59 -0.21
C GLY A 123 -6.01 5.58 1.28
N MET A 124 -6.47 4.44 1.80
CA MET A 124 -6.73 4.29 3.24
C MET A 124 -5.47 4.45 4.09
N MET A 125 -4.30 4.01 3.62
CA MET A 125 -3.03 4.19 4.34
C MET A 125 -2.63 5.66 4.44
N PHE A 126 -2.80 6.44 3.38
CA PHE A 126 -2.58 7.89 3.42
C PHE A 126 -3.55 8.58 4.38
N MET A 127 -4.83 8.18 4.36
CA MET A 127 -5.85 8.79 5.22
C MET A 127 -5.54 8.59 6.71
N VAL A 128 -5.03 7.41 7.11
CA VAL A 128 -4.68 7.10 8.49
C VAL A 128 -3.51 7.94 9.02
N SER A 129 -2.61 8.37 8.15
CA SER A 129 -1.50 9.25 8.53
C SER A 129 -1.77 10.73 8.32
N SER A 130 -2.94 11.10 7.80
CA SER A 130 -3.32 12.49 7.62
C SER A 130 -3.70 13.11 8.96
N ASN A 131 -3.12 14.26 9.27
CA ASN A 131 -3.41 15.06 10.44
C ASN A 131 -3.49 16.53 10.00
N ASP A 132 -4.62 16.91 9.40
CA ASP A 132 -4.89 18.27 8.90
C ASP A 132 -5.54 19.16 9.99
#